data_AF-A0A956JM11-F1
#
_entry.id   AF-A0A956JM11-F1
#
_cell.length_a   1.000
_cell.length_b   1.000
_cell.length_c   1.000
_cell.angle_alpha   90.00
_cell.angle_beta   90.00
_cell.angle_gamma   90.00
#
_symmetry.space_group_name_H-M   'P 1'
#
loop_
_entity.id
_entity.type
_entity.pdbx_description
1 polymer ?
#
loop_
_entity_poly.entity_id
_entity_poly.type
_entity_poly.pdbx_seq_one_letter_code
_entity_poly.pdbx_strand_id
1 'polypeptide(L)'
;MSTSAAALTRLRKELLKTHHTGRIHQMLDLGREAKAGDEAGAEALAVIDALAVGDVFERRLCLYALQTLGDGARLLPFTEDEAASLRALAFAIVPRICDDDQALLALKVAYTLRRDRDLIRALARKRRRPVIDRYLDWLCEEPGLHDFADLVPFATTAGVLRHLGRALARPSAIFWKRLARSAPAALAEVLCARLREVPGEPDAHTRQLINAYAATIAEYAPAAALPLLDLLLRRGIHSHRGCLRHTALREPRATLALVEEHDLRGGGLRSIFARSATDL
;
A
#
# COMPACT_ATOMS: atom_id res chain seq x y z
N MET A 1 -28.47 -17.85 36.98
CA MET A 1 -27.25 -17.49 36.23
C MET A 1 -27.62 -17.51 34.75
N SER A 2 -27.38 -16.43 34.00
CA SER A 2 -27.65 -16.41 32.55
C SER A 2 -26.83 -17.49 31.84
N THR A 3 -27.41 -18.17 30.84
CA THR A 3 -26.79 -19.29 30.09
C THR A 3 -25.38 -18.95 29.60
N SER A 4 -25.18 -17.72 29.12
CA SER A 4 -23.88 -17.18 28.68
C SER A 4 -22.79 -17.20 29.78
N ALA A 5 -23.13 -16.91 31.05
CA ALA A 5 -22.16 -16.92 32.15
C ALA A 5 -21.67 -18.34 32.49
N ALA A 6 -22.55 -19.33 32.34
CA ALA A 6 -22.19 -20.74 32.50
C ALA A 6 -21.30 -21.21 31.34
N ALA A 7 -21.60 -20.82 30.11
CA ALA A 7 -20.79 -21.11 28.93
C ALA A 7 -19.38 -20.50 29.04
N LEU A 8 -19.28 -19.22 29.43
CA LEU A 8 -17.99 -18.56 29.64
C LEU A 8 -17.14 -19.27 30.71
N THR A 9 -17.76 -19.66 31.82
CA THR A 9 -17.06 -20.37 32.91
C THR A 9 -16.55 -21.75 32.44
N ARG A 10 -17.33 -22.45 31.61
CA ARG A 10 -16.91 -23.71 30.99
C ARG A 10 -15.72 -23.49 30.05
N LEU A 11 -15.83 -22.53 29.13
CA LEU A 11 -14.77 -22.19 28.19
C LEU A 11 -13.47 -21.83 28.90
N ARG A 12 -13.52 -21.00 29.96
CA ARG A 12 -12.33 -20.67 30.77
C ARG A 12 -11.63 -21.92 31.32
N LYS A 13 -12.38 -22.87 31.87
CA LYS A 13 -11.83 -24.12 32.42
C LYS A 13 -11.18 -24.98 31.33
N GLU A 14 -11.75 -25.02 30.13
CA GLU A 14 -11.20 -25.77 29.00
C GLU A 14 -9.92 -25.11 28.45
N LEU A 15 -9.93 -23.78 28.30
CA LEU A 15 -8.79 -23.02 27.81
C LEU A 15 -7.59 -23.11 28.75
N LEU A 16 -7.80 -23.14 30.07
CA LEU A 16 -6.71 -23.32 31.04
C LEU A 16 -6.01 -24.69 30.92
N LYS A 17 -6.74 -25.72 30.46
CA LYS A 17 -6.22 -27.09 30.30
C LYS A 17 -5.55 -27.32 28.95
N THR A 18 -5.81 -26.46 27.96
CA THR A 18 -5.23 -26.56 26.63
C THR A 18 -3.93 -25.77 26.49
N HIS A 19 -3.08 -26.21 25.58
CA HIS A 19 -1.86 -25.49 25.19
C HIS A 19 -2.20 -24.30 24.27
N HIS A 20 -1.24 -23.40 24.04
CA HIS A 20 -1.46 -22.14 23.32
C HIS A 20 -2.14 -22.30 21.95
N THR A 21 -1.66 -23.22 21.12
CA THR A 21 -2.24 -23.50 19.79
C THR A 21 -3.68 -23.99 19.89
N GLY A 22 -3.97 -24.93 20.80
CA GLY A 22 -5.32 -25.43 21.05
C GLY A 22 -6.29 -24.31 21.44
N ARG A 23 -5.87 -23.37 22.29
CA ARG A 23 -6.68 -22.19 22.65
C ARG A 23 -7.01 -21.34 21.44
N ILE A 24 -6.03 -21.08 20.56
CA ILE A 24 -6.27 -20.30 19.33
C ILE A 24 -7.29 -21.00 18.44
N HIS A 25 -7.14 -22.31 18.21
CA HIS A 25 -8.07 -23.08 17.38
C HIS A 25 -9.50 -23.02 17.95
N GLN A 26 -9.65 -23.25 19.26
CA GLN A 26 -10.95 -23.17 19.92
C GLN A 26 -11.59 -21.78 19.80
N MET A 27 -10.80 -20.70 19.91
CA MET A 27 -11.34 -19.35 19.69
C MET A 27 -11.75 -19.11 18.24
N LEU A 28 -10.97 -19.61 17.27
CA LEU A 28 -11.33 -19.52 15.86
C LEU A 28 -12.63 -20.30 15.56
N ASP A 29 -12.82 -21.46 16.19
CA ASP A 29 -14.04 -22.26 16.07
C ASP A 29 -15.24 -21.51 16.67
N LEU A 30 -15.10 -20.95 17.87
CA LEU A 30 -16.12 -20.11 18.52
C LEU A 30 -16.55 -18.94 17.62
N GLY A 31 -15.59 -18.29 16.94
CA GLY A 31 -15.92 -17.21 16.00
C GLY A 31 -16.69 -17.68 14.76
N ARG A 32 -16.49 -18.92 14.29
CA ARG A 32 -17.29 -19.50 13.19
C ARG A 32 -18.69 -19.87 13.65
N GLU A 33 -18.82 -20.41 14.86
CA GLU A 33 -20.12 -20.70 15.48
C GLU A 33 -20.93 -19.42 15.65
N ALA A 34 -20.33 -18.37 16.22
CA ALA A 34 -20.98 -17.06 16.37
C ALA A 34 -21.46 -16.46 15.04
N LYS A 35 -20.76 -16.75 13.95
CA LYS A 35 -21.12 -16.28 12.60
C LYS A 35 -22.33 -17.02 12.00
N ALA A 36 -22.63 -18.24 12.46
CA ALA A 36 -23.74 -19.04 11.94
C ALA A 36 -25.12 -18.40 12.21
N GLY A 37 -25.24 -17.64 13.30
CA GLY A 37 -26.43 -16.84 13.62
C GLY A 37 -27.64 -17.62 14.13
N ASP A 38 -27.47 -18.91 14.44
CA ASP A 38 -28.46 -19.71 15.16
C ASP A 38 -28.42 -19.45 16.68
N GLU A 39 -29.25 -20.14 17.45
CA GLU A 39 -29.29 -19.99 18.92
C GLU A 39 -27.92 -20.25 19.57
N ALA A 40 -27.19 -21.26 19.07
CA ALA A 40 -25.83 -21.57 19.51
C ALA A 40 -24.85 -20.45 19.13
N GLY A 41 -25.00 -19.86 17.95
CA GLY A 41 -24.24 -18.70 17.50
C GLY A 41 -24.49 -17.46 18.36
N ALA A 42 -25.73 -17.23 18.79
CA ALA A 42 -26.06 -16.14 19.72
C ALA A 42 -25.40 -16.34 21.09
N GLU A 43 -25.35 -17.58 21.60
CA GLU A 43 -24.62 -17.92 22.82
C GLU A 43 -23.11 -17.73 22.66
N ALA A 44 -22.53 -18.21 21.56
CA ALA A 44 -21.11 -18.03 21.23
C ALA A 44 -20.74 -16.55 21.12
N LEU A 45 -21.59 -15.72 20.50
CA LEU A 45 -21.41 -14.29 20.41
C LEU A 45 -21.45 -13.63 21.80
N ALA A 46 -22.38 -14.03 22.67
CA ALA A 46 -22.44 -13.54 24.04
C ALA A 46 -21.18 -13.89 24.85
N VAL A 47 -20.58 -15.06 24.59
CA VAL A 47 -19.29 -15.45 25.19
C VAL A 47 -18.14 -14.57 24.67
N ILE A 48 -18.10 -14.29 23.36
CA ILE A 48 -17.11 -13.37 22.76
C ILE A 48 -17.21 -11.98 23.38
N ASP A 49 -18.43 -11.48 23.59
CA ASP A 49 -18.70 -10.17 24.18
C ASP A 49 -18.26 -10.11 25.64
N ALA A 50 -18.48 -11.18 26.39
CA ALA A 50 -18.00 -11.27 27.77
C ALA A 50 -16.46 -11.32 27.86
N LEU A 51 -15.79 -11.97 26.91
CA LEU A 51 -14.32 -11.97 26.83
C LEU A 51 -13.75 -10.58 26.48
N ALA A 52 -14.49 -9.77 25.71
CA ALA A 52 -14.05 -8.44 25.28
C ALA A 52 -13.88 -7.44 26.44
N VAL A 53 -14.60 -7.63 27.55
CA VAL A 53 -14.51 -6.80 28.76
C VAL A 53 -13.70 -7.46 29.88
N GLY A 54 -13.10 -8.61 29.60
CA GLY A 54 -12.31 -9.38 30.55
C GLY A 54 -10.90 -8.81 30.80
N ASP A 55 -10.04 -9.64 31.39
CA ASP A 55 -8.62 -9.31 31.55
C ASP A 55 -7.87 -9.27 30.20
N VAL A 56 -6.60 -8.88 30.21
CA VAL A 56 -5.78 -8.79 28.98
C VAL A 56 -5.69 -10.13 28.23
N PHE A 57 -5.68 -11.26 28.94
CA PHE A 57 -5.63 -12.58 28.33
C PHE A 57 -6.96 -12.92 27.65
N GLU A 58 -8.08 -12.62 28.29
CA GLU A 58 -9.43 -12.84 27.73
C GLU A 58 -9.70 -11.96 26.52
N ARG A 59 -9.34 -10.68 26.61
CA ARG A 59 -9.41 -9.73 25.50
C ARG A 59 -8.56 -10.19 24.31
N ARG A 60 -7.41 -10.81 24.56
CA ARG A 60 -6.60 -11.44 23.50
C ARG A 60 -7.32 -12.61 22.85
N LEU A 61 -8.00 -13.45 23.64
CA LEU A 61 -8.77 -14.58 23.12
C LEU A 61 -9.95 -14.11 22.27
N CYS A 62 -10.64 -13.05 22.71
CA CYS A 62 -11.67 -12.37 21.92
C CYS A 62 -11.14 -11.96 20.53
N LEU A 63 -9.98 -11.30 20.46
CA LEU A 63 -9.35 -10.94 19.18
C LEU A 63 -9.09 -12.13 18.25
N TYR A 64 -8.81 -13.33 18.77
CA TYR A 64 -8.69 -14.52 17.92
C TYR A 64 -10.05 -14.98 17.39
N ALA A 65 -11.11 -14.98 18.20
CA ALA A 65 -12.45 -15.31 17.75
C ALA A 65 -12.98 -14.33 16.70
N LEU A 66 -12.67 -13.04 16.87
CA LEU A 66 -13.06 -12.02 15.88
C LEU A 66 -12.51 -12.34 14.49
N GLN A 67 -11.36 -13.04 14.37
CA GLN A 67 -10.77 -13.39 13.07
C GLN A 67 -11.65 -14.22 12.14
N THR A 68 -12.47 -15.10 12.71
CA THR A 68 -13.38 -15.96 11.96
C THR A 68 -14.81 -15.44 11.97
N LEU A 69 -15.21 -14.70 13.02
CA LEU A 69 -16.47 -13.99 13.06
C LEU A 69 -16.56 -12.97 11.91
N GLY A 70 -15.49 -12.20 11.71
CA GLY A 70 -15.44 -11.21 10.63
C GLY A 70 -16.26 -9.94 10.92
N ASP A 71 -16.46 -9.60 12.20
CA ASP A 71 -17.17 -8.39 12.62
C ASP A 71 -16.17 -7.27 12.96
N GLY A 72 -16.03 -6.32 12.03
CA GLY A 72 -15.14 -5.18 12.20
C GLY A 72 -15.61 -4.16 13.23
N ALA A 73 -16.92 -4.07 13.51
CA ALA A 73 -17.43 -3.15 14.52
C ALA A 73 -16.97 -3.56 15.92
N ARG A 74 -16.93 -4.88 16.18
CA ARG A 74 -16.40 -5.45 17.43
C ARG A 74 -14.89 -5.38 17.55
N LEU A 75 -14.17 -5.33 16.41
CA LEU A 75 -12.72 -5.20 16.39
C LEU A 75 -12.25 -3.77 16.72
N LEU A 76 -12.97 -2.75 16.26
CA LEU A 76 -12.52 -1.35 16.34
C LEU A 76 -12.15 -0.87 17.75
N PRO A 77 -12.92 -1.17 18.81
CA PRO A 77 -12.54 -0.77 20.18
C PRO A 77 -11.15 -1.26 20.60
N PHE A 78 -10.70 -2.42 20.10
CA PHE A 78 -9.37 -2.95 20.43
C PHE A 78 -8.21 -2.15 19.82
N THR A 79 -8.48 -1.29 18.83
CA THR A 79 -7.44 -0.40 18.28
C THR A 79 -7.00 0.66 19.29
N GLU A 80 -7.81 0.91 20.31
CA GLU A 80 -7.58 1.86 21.40
C GLU A 80 -7.41 1.17 22.77
N ASP A 81 -7.37 -0.17 22.82
CA ASP A 81 -7.19 -0.94 24.06
C ASP A 81 -5.99 -0.43 24.86
N GLU A 82 -6.07 -0.37 26.19
CA GLU A 82 -4.96 0.06 27.06
C GLU A 82 -3.67 -0.75 26.84
N ALA A 83 -3.80 -2.05 26.58
CA ALA A 83 -2.68 -2.95 26.33
C ALA A 83 -2.13 -2.79 24.91
N ALA A 84 -0.90 -2.30 24.79
CA ALA A 84 -0.25 -2.06 23.50
C ALA A 84 -0.15 -3.32 22.61
N SER A 85 -0.01 -4.50 23.23
CA SER A 85 0.02 -5.79 22.54
C SER A 85 -1.33 -6.14 21.88
N LEU A 86 -2.45 -5.76 22.50
CA LEU A 86 -3.79 -5.94 21.94
C LEU A 86 -4.04 -4.96 20.81
N ARG A 87 -3.67 -3.67 20.96
CA ARG A 87 -3.71 -2.69 19.86
C ARG A 87 -2.93 -3.18 18.63
N ALA A 88 -1.72 -3.70 18.85
CA ALA A 88 -0.89 -4.23 17.77
C ALA A 88 -1.56 -5.41 17.04
N LEU A 89 -2.18 -6.32 17.79
CA LEU A 89 -2.91 -7.43 17.21
C LEU A 89 -4.15 -6.94 16.45
N ALA A 90 -4.92 -6.01 17.00
CA ALA A 90 -6.10 -5.43 16.36
C ALA A 90 -5.74 -4.80 15.00
N PHE A 91 -4.73 -3.93 14.94
CA PHE A 91 -4.28 -3.32 13.68
C PHE A 91 -3.80 -4.34 12.63
N ALA A 92 -3.19 -5.44 13.06
CA ALA A 92 -2.79 -6.51 12.13
C ALA A 92 -3.99 -7.22 11.49
N ILE A 93 -5.13 -7.22 12.18
CA ILE A 93 -6.37 -7.89 11.77
C ILE A 93 -7.25 -6.98 10.90
N VAL A 94 -7.26 -5.65 11.13
CA VAL A 94 -8.09 -4.66 10.42
C VAL A 94 -8.19 -4.89 8.91
N PRO A 95 -7.10 -5.07 8.14
CA PRO A 95 -7.17 -5.21 6.68
C PRO A 95 -8.00 -6.41 6.19
N ARG A 96 -8.25 -7.39 7.05
CA ARG A 96 -8.95 -8.64 6.73
C ARG A 96 -10.44 -8.62 7.10
N ILE A 97 -10.82 -7.81 8.09
CA ILE A 97 -12.13 -7.91 8.75
C ILE A 97 -12.96 -6.66 8.60
N CYS A 98 -12.34 -5.50 8.79
CA CYS A 98 -13.05 -4.23 8.69
C CYS A 98 -13.48 -3.97 7.25
N ASP A 99 -14.69 -3.45 7.06
CA ASP A 99 -15.09 -2.81 5.81
C ASP A 99 -14.29 -1.52 5.55
N ASP A 100 -14.53 -0.85 4.42
CA ASP A 100 -13.74 0.31 3.98
C ASP A 100 -13.90 1.53 4.90
N ASP A 101 -15.09 1.73 5.50
CA ASP A 101 -15.34 2.83 6.43
C ASP A 101 -14.67 2.55 7.79
N GLN A 102 -14.80 1.33 8.30
CA GLN A 102 -14.14 0.88 9.51
C GLN A 102 -12.61 0.91 9.37
N ALA A 103 -12.07 0.50 8.22
CA ALA A 103 -10.63 0.56 7.97
C ALA A 103 -10.11 2.02 7.91
N LEU A 104 -10.92 2.95 7.38
CA LEU A 104 -10.60 4.38 7.42
C LEU A 104 -10.59 4.91 8.86
N LEU A 105 -11.58 4.55 9.67
CA LEU A 105 -11.60 4.92 11.10
C LEU A 105 -10.36 4.37 11.82
N ALA A 106 -10.02 3.11 11.59
CA ALA A 106 -8.82 2.49 12.15
C ALA A 106 -7.53 3.20 11.70
N LEU A 107 -7.44 3.70 10.46
CA LEU A 107 -6.32 4.52 10.00
C LEU A 107 -6.21 5.84 10.76
N LYS A 108 -7.34 6.51 11.00
CA LYS A 108 -7.37 7.76 11.79
C LYS A 108 -6.94 7.53 13.24
N VAL A 109 -7.35 6.41 13.85
CA VAL A 109 -6.83 6.00 15.17
C VAL A 109 -5.33 5.66 15.10
N ALA A 110 -4.90 4.92 14.07
CA ALA A 110 -3.49 4.58 13.91
C ALA A 110 -2.61 5.82 13.73
N TYR A 111 -3.14 6.89 13.11
CA TYR A 111 -2.46 8.16 12.94
C TYR A 111 -2.14 8.83 14.29
N THR A 112 -3.11 8.91 15.20
CA THR A 112 -2.89 9.51 16.54
C THR A 112 -1.82 8.74 17.33
N LEU A 113 -1.72 7.43 17.09
CA LEU A 113 -0.73 6.53 17.69
C LEU A 113 0.60 6.43 16.93
N ARG A 114 0.77 7.14 15.79
CA ARG A 114 1.95 7.06 14.90
C ARG A 114 2.24 5.65 14.34
N ARG A 115 1.19 4.88 14.04
CA ARG A 115 1.26 3.48 13.53
C ARG A 115 0.63 3.26 12.16
N ASP A 116 0.06 4.31 11.57
CA ASP A 116 -0.64 4.30 10.29
C ASP A 116 0.17 3.65 9.15
N ARG A 117 1.50 3.86 9.12
CA ARG A 117 2.38 3.31 8.07
C ARG A 117 2.26 1.80 7.86
N ASP A 118 2.21 1.01 8.93
CA ASP A 118 2.12 -0.45 8.82
C ASP A 118 0.73 -0.88 8.35
N LEU A 119 -0.31 -0.19 8.81
CA LEU A 119 -1.68 -0.42 8.39
C LEU A 119 -1.88 -0.07 6.92
N ILE A 120 -1.36 1.05 6.44
CA ILE A 120 -1.37 1.46 5.02
C ILE A 120 -0.71 0.38 4.15
N ARG A 121 0.48 -0.10 4.54
CA ARG A 121 1.16 -1.18 3.81
C ARG A 121 0.33 -2.46 3.79
N ALA A 122 -0.36 -2.79 4.88
CA ALA A 122 -1.19 -3.98 4.96
C ALA A 122 -2.45 -3.86 4.09
N LEU A 123 -3.11 -2.70 4.10
CA LEU A 123 -4.25 -2.39 3.22
C LEU A 123 -3.85 -2.41 1.74
N ALA A 124 -2.70 -1.81 1.38
CA ALA A 124 -2.19 -1.84 0.02
C ALA A 124 -1.90 -3.28 -0.45
N ARG A 125 -1.31 -4.13 0.41
CA ARG A 125 -1.10 -5.56 0.13
C ARG A 125 -2.41 -6.33 -0.06
N LYS A 126 -3.48 -5.91 0.62
CA LYS A 126 -4.84 -6.44 0.45
C LYS A 126 -5.62 -5.79 -0.69
N ARG A 127 -4.96 -4.96 -1.51
CA ARG A 127 -5.55 -4.23 -2.65
C ARG A 127 -6.67 -3.25 -2.26
N ARG A 128 -6.69 -2.81 -1.00
CA ARG A 128 -7.68 -1.84 -0.46
C ARG A 128 -7.18 -0.40 -0.57
N ARG A 129 -6.73 -0.03 -1.77
CA ARG A 129 -6.20 1.31 -2.05
C ARG A 129 -7.24 2.44 -1.98
N PRO A 130 -8.54 2.25 -2.30
CA PRO A 130 -9.54 3.30 -2.15
C PRO A 130 -9.66 3.85 -0.71
N VAL A 131 -9.43 3.00 0.30
CA VAL A 131 -9.35 3.44 1.71
C VAL A 131 -8.17 4.38 1.94
N ILE A 132 -7.03 4.09 1.29
CA ILE A 132 -5.81 4.91 1.38
C ILE A 132 -6.04 6.26 0.71
N ASP A 133 -6.76 6.30 -0.42
CA ASP A 133 -7.13 7.57 -1.09
C ASP A 133 -7.96 8.44 -0.15
N ARG A 134 -9.03 7.90 0.45
CA ARG A 134 -9.87 8.62 1.43
C ARG A 134 -9.08 9.07 2.66
N TYR A 135 -8.10 8.28 3.08
CA TYR A 135 -7.22 8.64 4.18
C TYR A 135 -6.28 9.80 3.81
N LEU A 136 -5.75 9.82 2.59
CA LEU A 136 -4.94 10.94 2.09
C LEU A 136 -5.77 12.22 1.91
N ASP A 137 -7.03 12.10 1.46
CA ASP A 137 -7.97 13.21 1.42
C ASP A 137 -8.16 13.81 2.83
N TRP A 138 -8.40 12.97 3.84
CA TRP A 138 -8.50 13.43 5.23
C TRP A 138 -7.19 14.03 5.76
N LEU A 139 -6.03 13.42 5.49
CA LEU A 139 -4.73 13.97 5.87
C LEU A 139 -4.43 15.33 5.23
N CYS A 140 -5.12 15.71 4.16
CA CYS A 140 -4.97 17.03 3.58
C CYS A 140 -5.46 18.13 4.53
N GLU A 141 -6.48 17.83 5.34
CA GLU A 141 -7.09 18.74 6.30
C GLU A 141 -6.29 18.83 7.61
N GLU A 142 -5.46 17.82 7.88
CA GLU A 142 -4.66 17.72 9.10
C GLU A 142 -3.34 18.53 9.01
N PRO A 143 -3.02 19.35 10.03
CA PRO A 143 -1.78 20.13 10.06
C PRO A 143 -0.54 19.26 10.36
N GLY A 144 0.61 19.64 9.78
CA GLY A 144 1.92 19.22 10.32
C GLY A 144 2.41 17.81 9.97
N LEU A 145 1.87 17.13 8.95
CA LEU A 145 2.47 15.85 8.51
C LEU A 145 3.77 16.06 7.74
N HIS A 146 4.89 15.74 8.40
CA HIS A 146 6.22 15.74 7.76
C HIS A 146 6.39 14.64 6.69
N ASP A 147 5.65 13.54 6.81
CA ASP A 147 5.86 12.35 5.99
C ASP A 147 4.73 12.07 4.98
N PHE A 148 3.87 13.07 4.71
CA PHE A 148 2.75 12.93 3.78
C PHE A 148 3.19 12.37 2.42
N ALA A 149 4.30 12.89 1.88
CA ALA A 149 4.84 12.47 0.58
C ALA A 149 5.10 10.95 0.53
N ASP A 150 5.58 10.34 1.61
CA ASP A 150 5.92 8.91 1.64
C ASP A 150 4.70 7.98 1.59
N LEU A 151 3.51 8.51 1.90
CA LEU A 151 2.26 7.76 1.90
C LEU A 151 1.57 7.77 0.54
N VAL A 152 1.71 8.87 -0.22
CA VAL A 152 1.04 9.06 -1.53
C VAL A 152 1.26 7.88 -2.50
N PRO A 153 2.47 7.30 -2.65
CA PRO A 153 2.68 6.19 -3.57
C PRO A 153 1.88 4.90 -3.27
N PHE A 154 1.25 4.78 -2.09
CA PHE A 154 0.37 3.64 -1.77
C PHE A 154 -1.07 3.81 -2.30
N ALA A 155 -1.46 5.02 -2.69
CA ALA A 155 -2.75 5.36 -3.24
C ALA A 155 -3.04 4.63 -4.58
N THR A 156 -4.27 4.75 -5.07
CA THR A 156 -4.56 4.44 -6.48
C THR A 156 -3.86 5.43 -7.41
N THR A 157 -3.80 5.13 -8.71
CA THR A 157 -3.25 6.09 -9.69
C THR A 157 -3.96 7.45 -9.63
N ALA A 158 -5.30 7.46 -9.50
CA ALA A 158 -6.07 8.69 -9.35
C ALA A 158 -5.73 9.43 -8.04
N GLY A 159 -5.59 8.71 -6.92
CA GLY A 159 -5.18 9.28 -5.64
C GLY A 159 -3.76 9.85 -5.68
N VAL A 160 -2.81 9.14 -6.31
CA VAL A 160 -1.45 9.64 -6.52
C VAL A 160 -1.49 10.98 -7.24
N LEU A 161 -2.17 11.07 -8.39
CA LEU A 161 -2.25 12.30 -9.18
C LEU A 161 -2.89 13.45 -8.40
N ARG A 162 -3.98 13.17 -7.66
CA ARG A 162 -4.67 14.16 -6.83
C ARG A 162 -3.77 14.78 -5.76
N HIS A 163 -2.94 13.97 -5.11
CA HIS A 163 -2.10 14.42 -3.99
C HIS A 163 -0.65 14.73 -4.38
N LEU A 164 -0.30 14.57 -5.66
CA LEU A 164 1.07 14.69 -6.15
C LEU A 164 1.66 16.08 -5.89
N GLY A 165 0.88 17.15 -6.14
CA GLY A 165 1.34 18.52 -5.92
C GLY A 165 1.81 18.76 -4.47
N ARG A 166 1.03 18.31 -3.48
CA ARG A 166 1.41 18.42 -2.07
C ARG A 166 2.61 17.54 -1.73
N ALA A 167 2.70 16.32 -2.25
CA ALA A 167 3.85 15.45 -2.03
C ALA A 167 5.16 16.04 -2.59
N LEU A 168 5.08 16.72 -3.74
CA LEU A 168 6.22 17.36 -4.40
C LEU A 168 6.72 18.63 -3.69
N ALA A 169 5.93 19.21 -2.79
CA ALA A 169 6.37 20.36 -1.98
C ALA A 169 7.46 19.97 -0.97
N ARG A 170 7.46 18.71 -0.49
CA ARG A 170 8.47 18.19 0.44
C ARG A 170 8.73 16.69 0.16
N PRO A 171 9.36 16.37 -0.97
CA PRO A 171 9.60 14.98 -1.35
C PRO A 171 10.74 14.39 -0.52
N SER A 172 10.69 13.08 -0.29
CA SER A 172 11.79 12.32 0.32
C SER A 172 12.40 11.33 -0.68
N ALA A 173 13.56 10.77 -0.35
CA ALA A 173 14.14 9.67 -1.13
C ALA A 173 13.22 8.43 -1.18
N ILE A 174 12.47 8.17 -0.11
CA ILE A 174 11.51 7.06 -0.03
C ILE A 174 10.34 7.32 -0.97
N PHE A 175 9.81 8.54 -1.00
CA PHE A 175 8.77 8.96 -1.92
C PHE A 175 9.16 8.67 -3.37
N TRP A 176 10.32 9.16 -3.82
CA TRP A 176 10.77 8.95 -5.20
C TRP A 176 10.90 7.47 -5.57
N LYS A 177 11.55 6.69 -4.70
CA LYS A 177 11.73 5.25 -4.89
C LYS A 177 10.39 4.51 -4.99
N ARG A 178 9.41 4.89 -4.17
CA ARG A 178 8.09 4.26 -4.18
C ARG A 178 7.29 4.70 -5.41
N LEU A 179 7.28 6.00 -5.72
CA LEU A 179 6.56 6.54 -6.88
C LEU A 179 7.04 5.89 -8.18
N ALA A 180 8.36 5.72 -8.35
CA ALA A 180 8.94 5.03 -9.50
C ALA A 180 8.40 3.60 -9.70
N ARG A 181 8.05 2.91 -8.60
CA ARG A 181 7.55 1.53 -8.65
C ARG A 181 6.03 1.44 -8.74
N SER A 182 5.31 2.34 -8.07
CA SER A 182 3.84 2.24 -7.95
C SER A 182 3.08 3.11 -8.95
N ALA A 183 3.68 4.21 -9.41
CA ALA A 183 3.12 5.10 -10.42
C ALA A 183 4.23 5.65 -11.34
N PRO A 184 4.94 4.78 -12.09
CA PRO A 184 6.04 5.17 -12.98
C PRO A 184 5.64 6.21 -14.02
N ALA A 185 4.40 6.15 -14.54
CA ALA A 185 3.89 7.15 -15.48
C ALA A 185 3.79 8.54 -14.86
N ALA A 186 3.28 8.65 -13.63
CA ALA A 186 3.23 9.92 -12.91
C ALA A 186 4.63 10.48 -12.63
N LEU A 187 5.60 9.62 -12.28
CA LEU A 187 6.99 10.07 -12.15
C LEU A 187 7.57 10.58 -13.48
N ALA A 188 7.27 9.90 -14.59
CA ALA A 188 7.70 10.34 -15.92
C ALA A 188 7.17 11.75 -16.24
N GLU A 189 5.88 11.99 -15.97
CA GLU A 189 5.25 13.30 -16.16
C GLU A 189 5.91 14.38 -15.31
N VAL A 190 6.22 14.10 -14.05
CA VAL A 190 6.95 15.04 -13.17
C VAL A 190 8.32 15.38 -13.73
N LEU A 191 9.08 14.39 -14.19
CA LEU A 191 10.41 14.63 -14.76
C LEU A 191 10.32 15.38 -16.09
N CYS A 192 9.34 15.08 -16.93
CA CYS A 192 9.08 15.82 -18.16
C CYS A 192 8.74 17.29 -17.87
N ALA A 193 7.87 17.55 -16.90
CA ALA A 193 7.48 18.90 -16.50
C ALA A 193 8.70 19.71 -16.03
N ARG A 194 9.50 19.15 -15.11
CA ARG A 194 10.73 19.80 -14.63
C ARG A 194 11.74 20.10 -15.72
N LEU A 195 11.91 19.17 -16.67
CA LEU A 195 12.77 19.42 -17.82
C LEU A 195 12.24 20.61 -18.62
N ARG A 196 10.94 20.63 -18.96
CA ARG A 196 10.33 21.71 -19.76
C ARG A 196 10.43 23.09 -19.09
N GLU A 197 10.47 23.18 -17.77
CA GLU A 197 10.59 24.46 -17.03
C GLU A 197 11.93 25.16 -17.22
N VAL A 198 13.00 24.44 -17.55
CA VAL A 198 14.35 25.01 -17.70
C VAL A 198 14.85 24.85 -19.14
N PRO A 199 15.29 25.94 -19.81
CA PRO A 199 15.98 25.83 -21.08
C PRO A 199 17.41 25.31 -20.84
N GLY A 200 17.72 24.12 -21.37
CA GLY A 200 19.05 23.51 -21.27
C GLY A 200 19.15 22.42 -20.19
N GLU A 201 20.26 22.44 -19.45
CA GLU A 201 20.62 21.34 -18.54
C GLU A 201 19.74 21.33 -17.29
N PRO A 202 19.16 20.17 -16.89
CA PRO A 202 18.46 20.06 -15.61
C PRO A 202 19.39 20.35 -14.43
N ASP A 203 18.79 20.81 -13.33
CA ASP A 203 19.48 20.93 -12.05
C ASP A 203 20.02 19.56 -11.58
N ALA A 204 21.00 19.58 -10.68
CA ALA A 204 21.70 18.38 -10.22
C ALA A 204 20.75 17.34 -9.60
N HIS A 205 19.70 17.79 -8.89
CA HIS A 205 18.74 16.89 -8.28
C HIS A 205 17.82 16.25 -9.33
N THR A 206 17.33 17.01 -10.30
CA THR A 206 16.56 16.45 -11.43
C THR A 206 17.39 15.46 -12.24
N ARG A 207 18.67 15.75 -12.51
CA ARG A 207 19.60 14.79 -13.14
C ARG A 207 19.76 13.51 -12.32
N GLN A 208 19.92 13.64 -11.00
CA GLN A 208 20.03 12.48 -10.11
C GLN A 208 18.77 11.60 -10.18
N LEU A 209 17.58 12.20 -10.17
CA LEU A 209 16.31 11.46 -10.28
C LEU A 209 16.19 10.73 -11.62
N ILE A 210 16.54 11.40 -12.73
CA ILE A 210 16.54 10.78 -14.06
C ILE A 210 17.48 9.58 -14.08
N ASN A 211 18.72 9.74 -13.64
CA ASN A 211 19.70 8.65 -13.60
C ASN A 211 19.25 7.49 -12.70
N ALA A 212 18.60 7.79 -11.57
CA ALA A 212 18.13 6.77 -10.64
C ALA A 212 16.91 5.98 -11.14
N TYR A 213 16.00 6.62 -11.87
CA TYR A 213 14.66 6.05 -12.11
C TYR A 213 14.25 5.91 -13.58
N ALA A 214 14.96 6.50 -14.56
CA ALA A 214 14.56 6.43 -15.96
C ALA A 214 14.42 4.98 -16.47
N ALA A 215 15.31 4.07 -16.06
CA ALA A 215 15.23 2.66 -16.43
C ALA A 215 13.98 1.98 -15.84
N THR A 216 13.64 2.27 -14.57
CA THR A 216 12.42 1.76 -13.93
C THR A 216 11.17 2.31 -14.62
N ILE A 217 11.15 3.58 -15.00
CA ILE A 217 10.05 4.16 -15.77
C ILE A 217 9.91 3.43 -17.11
N ALA A 218 11.01 3.22 -17.84
CA ALA A 218 10.98 2.50 -19.12
C ALA A 218 10.53 1.04 -18.98
N GLU A 219 10.88 0.37 -17.88
CA GLU A 219 10.48 -1.01 -17.60
C GLU A 219 8.98 -1.14 -17.33
N TYR A 220 8.41 -0.27 -16.48
CA TYR A 220 7.03 -0.41 -15.98
C TYR A 220 6.01 0.52 -16.66
N ALA A 221 6.45 1.57 -17.35
CA ALA A 221 5.61 2.49 -18.12
C ALA A 221 6.33 2.95 -19.41
N PRO A 222 6.59 2.04 -20.37
CA PRO A 222 7.39 2.32 -21.55
C PRO A 222 6.81 3.46 -22.40
N ALA A 223 5.48 3.52 -22.57
CA ALA A 223 4.83 4.63 -23.28
C ALA A 223 5.09 6.00 -22.63
N ALA A 224 5.07 6.07 -21.30
CA ALA A 224 5.36 7.30 -20.56
C ALA A 224 6.87 7.64 -20.54
N ALA A 225 7.74 6.66 -20.74
CA ALA A 225 9.19 6.86 -20.84
C ALA A 225 9.60 7.51 -22.17
N LEU A 226 8.85 7.31 -23.25
CA LEU A 226 9.19 7.82 -24.58
C LEU A 226 9.28 9.35 -24.63
N PRO A 227 8.29 10.14 -24.13
CA PRO A 227 8.42 11.60 -24.07
C PRO A 227 9.60 12.07 -23.22
N LEU A 228 9.92 11.34 -22.14
CA LEU A 228 11.07 11.65 -21.30
C LEU A 228 12.37 11.44 -22.07
N LEU A 229 12.49 10.32 -22.80
CA LEU A 229 13.66 10.03 -23.63
C LEU A 229 13.83 11.05 -24.76
N ASP A 230 12.75 11.43 -25.45
CA ASP A 230 12.78 12.49 -26.46
C ASP A 230 13.34 13.81 -25.90
N LEU A 231 12.81 14.26 -24.75
CA LEU A 231 13.30 15.49 -24.11
C LEU A 231 14.79 15.42 -23.74
N LEU A 232 15.27 14.25 -23.30
CA LEU A 232 16.68 14.06 -22.93
C LEU A 232 17.57 14.07 -24.18
N LEU A 233 17.14 13.41 -25.26
CA LEU A 233 17.87 13.34 -26.53
C LEU A 233 17.95 14.70 -27.21
N ARG A 234 16.84 15.46 -27.27
CA ARG A 234 16.81 16.84 -27.79
C ARG A 234 17.79 17.77 -27.08
N ARG A 235 18.15 17.46 -25.83
CA ARG A 235 19.10 18.22 -25.01
C ARG A 235 20.52 17.67 -25.03
N GLY A 236 20.78 16.61 -25.78
CA GLY A 236 22.10 15.96 -25.82
C GLY A 236 22.45 15.20 -24.54
N ILE A 237 21.46 14.71 -23.79
CA ILE A 237 21.65 13.92 -22.57
C ILE A 237 21.52 12.43 -22.93
N HIS A 238 22.66 11.75 -23.09
CA HIS A 238 22.74 10.44 -23.77
C HIS A 238 22.85 9.20 -22.84
N SER A 239 22.74 9.35 -21.51
CA SER A 239 23.08 8.29 -20.53
C SER A 239 22.01 7.20 -20.33
N HIS A 240 21.13 6.93 -21.31
CA HIS A 240 19.90 6.16 -21.09
C HIS A 240 19.75 4.90 -21.96
N ARG A 241 20.86 4.24 -22.33
CA ARG A 241 20.84 2.98 -23.13
C ARG A 241 19.93 1.89 -22.55
N GLY A 242 19.88 1.76 -21.22
CA GLY A 242 18.98 0.81 -20.56
C GLY A 242 17.50 1.10 -20.84
N CYS A 243 17.13 2.38 -20.94
CA CYS A 243 15.75 2.80 -21.21
C CYS A 243 15.34 2.44 -22.64
N LEU A 244 16.21 2.73 -23.62
CA LEU A 244 15.96 2.37 -25.03
C LEU A 244 15.74 0.88 -25.23
N ARG A 245 16.45 0.02 -24.49
CA ARG A 245 16.21 -1.43 -24.53
C ARG A 245 14.81 -1.77 -24.03
N HIS A 246 14.39 -1.23 -22.88
CA HIS A 246 13.07 -1.53 -22.32
C HIS A 246 11.93 -1.00 -23.19
N THR A 247 12.06 0.22 -23.72
CA THR A 247 11.06 0.77 -24.65
C THR A 247 11.06 0.04 -25.98
N ALA A 248 12.21 -0.34 -26.56
CA ALA A 248 12.24 -1.10 -27.81
C ALA A 248 11.52 -2.46 -27.70
N LEU A 249 11.61 -3.12 -26.55
CA LEU A 249 10.93 -4.40 -26.31
C LEU A 249 9.41 -4.30 -26.20
N ARG A 250 8.87 -3.14 -25.78
CA ARG A 250 7.44 -2.97 -25.48
C ARG A 250 6.72 -2.03 -26.45
N GLU A 251 7.44 -1.03 -26.95
CA GLU A 251 7.00 0.03 -27.86
C GLU A 251 7.98 0.13 -29.06
N PRO A 252 8.17 -0.94 -29.85
CA PRO A 252 9.23 -1.01 -30.86
C PRO A 252 9.12 0.07 -31.93
N ARG A 253 7.89 0.33 -32.43
CA ARG A 253 7.65 1.33 -33.49
C ARG A 253 7.97 2.75 -33.02
N ALA A 254 7.46 3.13 -31.85
CA ALA A 254 7.68 4.46 -31.29
C ALA A 254 9.15 4.65 -30.87
N THR A 255 9.81 3.60 -30.37
CA THR A 255 11.24 3.66 -30.06
C THR A 255 12.10 3.77 -31.32
N LEU A 256 11.74 3.07 -32.41
CA LEU A 256 12.44 3.20 -33.69
C LEU A 256 12.32 4.62 -34.25
N ALA A 257 11.10 5.19 -34.24
CA ALA A 257 10.87 6.57 -34.68
C ALA A 257 11.75 7.55 -33.88
N LEU A 258 11.86 7.36 -32.56
CA LEU A 258 12.72 8.18 -31.72
C LEU A 258 14.21 8.03 -32.06
N VAL A 259 14.67 6.81 -32.33
CA VAL A 259 16.06 6.53 -32.72
C VAL A 259 16.41 7.15 -34.08
N GLU A 260 15.44 7.18 -35.00
CA GLU A 260 15.56 7.82 -36.31
C GLU A 260 15.59 9.33 -36.23
N GLU A 261 14.68 9.93 -35.45
CA GLU A 261 14.60 11.38 -35.25
C GLU A 261 15.90 11.96 -34.69
N HIS A 262 16.56 11.24 -33.78
CA HIS A 262 17.77 11.70 -33.09
C HIS A 262 19.08 11.13 -33.66
N ASP A 263 19.04 10.52 -34.85
CA ASP A 263 20.17 9.88 -35.55
C ASP A 263 21.08 9.02 -34.64
N LEU A 264 20.48 8.22 -33.75
CA LEU A 264 21.25 7.42 -32.79
C LEU A 264 21.89 6.16 -33.43
N ARG A 265 21.79 6.03 -34.75
CA ARG A 265 22.20 4.84 -35.52
C ARG A 265 23.72 4.63 -35.56
N GLY A 266 24.53 5.67 -35.30
CA GLY A 266 26.00 5.62 -35.32
C GLY A 266 26.66 5.03 -34.06
N GLY A 267 25.96 4.93 -32.93
CA GLY A 267 26.54 4.67 -31.61
C GLY A 267 26.22 3.32 -30.98
N GLY A 268 26.42 2.20 -31.66
CA GLY A 268 26.35 0.85 -31.05
C GLY A 268 24.95 0.32 -30.70
N LEU A 269 23.87 0.99 -31.09
CA LEU A 269 22.47 0.58 -30.84
C LEU A 269 21.92 -0.45 -31.86
N ARG A 270 22.67 -0.76 -32.92
CA ARG A 270 22.28 -1.75 -33.95
C ARG A 270 21.95 -3.14 -33.38
N SER A 271 22.53 -3.52 -32.24
CA SER A 271 22.29 -4.82 -31.62
C SER A 271 20.95 -4.94 -30.89
N ILE A 272 20.31 -3.82 -30.52
CA ILE A 272 19.06 -3.82 -29.74
C ILE A 272 17.86 -4.20 -30.62
N PHE A 273 17.84 -3.76 -31.88
CA PHE A 273 16.73 -4.01 -32.81
C PHE A 273 16.89 -5.28 -33.66
N ALA A 274 18.08 -5.87 -33.72
CA ALA A 274 18.34 -7.07 -34.52
C ALA A 274 17.67 -8.35 -33.96
N ARG A 275 17.19 -8.34 -32.71
CA ARG A 275 16.51 -9.50 -32.08
C ARG A 275 14.99 -9.44 -32.15
N SER A 276 14.38 -8.29 -32.42
CA SER A 276 12.92 -8.15 -32.46
C SER A 276 12.33 -8.41 -33.84
N ALA A 277 13.17 -8.46 -34.88
CA ALA A 277 12.76 -8.74 -36.26
C ALA A 277 12.67 -10.25 -36.58
N THR A 278 13.08 -11.12 -35.66
CA THR A 278 13.10 -12.58 -35.87
C THR A 278 11.86 -13.32 -35.34
N ASP A 279 10.96 -12.61 -34.64
CA ASP A 279 9.73 -13.16 -34.05
C ASP A 279 8.43 -12.53 -34.62
N LEU A 280 8.49 -11.98 -35.84
CA LEU A 280 7.32 -11.59 -36.65
C LEU A 280 7.29 -12.42 -37.94
#